data_AF-W5NBS9-F1
#
_entry.id   AF-W5NBS9-F1
#
_cell.length_a   1.000
_cell.length_b   1.000
_cell.length_c   1.000
_cell.angle_alpha   90.00
_cell.angle_beta   90.00
_cell.angle_gamma   90.00
#
_symmetry.space_group_name_H-M   'P 1'
#
loop_
_entity.id
_entity.type
_entity.pdbx_description
1 polymer ?
#
loop_
_entity_poly.entity_id
_entity_poly.type
_entity_poly.pdbx_seq_one_letter_code
_entity_poly.pdbx_strand_id
1 'polypeptide(L)'
;IVSQVCQCVSVWIVSQVCQYISVWIVSQVYCRFCTWECMKFTLLWPGSFCTTLKKIECLIPEYVKTWTIHGLWPMSTGRCCGCWPIFPSDLEELQPELSRLWPTLLKSKSNFTFWKDEWIKHGSCAGCVEGMNSPTRYFQTSLKLRAHFDIDRALQDAGIEPSCNKSYTVL
;
A
#
# COMPACT_ATOMS: atom_id res chain seq x y z
N ILE A 1 -5.69 11.51 -2.38
CA ILE A 1 -4.55 12.19 -1.69
C ILE A 1 -3.38 11.20 -1.70
N VAL A 2 -2.15 11.67 -1.91
CA VAL A 2 -0.95 10.82 -2.00
C VAL A 2 0.07 11.30 -0.98
N SER A 3 0.51 10.40 -0.11
CA SER A 3 1.62 10.64 0.82
C SER A 3 2.85 9.89 0.34
N GLN A 4 4.03 10.50 0.50
CA GLN A 4 5.31 9.82 0.24
C GLN A 4 5.87 9.28 1.55
N VAL A 5 6.32 8.02 1.54
CA VAL A 5 7.01 7.37 2.65
C VAL A 5 8.40 6.98 2.14
N CYS A 6 9.44 7.64 2.63
CA CYS A 6 10.81 7.38 2.21
C CYS A 6 11.55 6.54 3.25
N GLN A 7 12.46 5.67 2.79
CA GLN A 7 13.42 5.07 3.71
C GLN A 7 14.36 6.18 4.20
N CYS A 8 14.31 6.50 5.49
CA CYS A 8 15.36 7.31 6.09
C CYS A 8 16.64 6.48 6.02
N VAL A 9 17.59 6.87 5.18
CA VAL A 9 18.96 6.37 5.25
C VAL A 9 19.51 6.89 6.57
N SER A 10 19.26 6.15 7.64
CA SER A 10 19.88 6.44 8.91
C SER A 10 21.35 6.05 8.74
N VAL A 11 22.19 7.07 8.58
CA VAL A 11 23.64 6.93 8.68
C VAL A 11 23.94 6.62 10.15
N TRP A 12 23.71 5.38 10.55
CA TRP A 12 24.31 4.82 11.75
C TRP A 12 25.67 4.28 11.35
N ILE A 13 26.70 4.98 11.82
CA ILE A 13 28.08 4.53 11.80
C ILE A 13 28.12 3.07 12.29
N VAL A 14 28.61 2.19 11.40
CA VAL A 14 29.25 0.89 11.63
C VAL A 14 28.82 0.13 12.89
N SER A 15 27.91 -0.83 12.71
CA SER A 15 28.14 -2.16 13.29
C SER A 15 27.61 -3.23 12.32
N GLN A 16 28.47 -3.58 11.37
CA GLN A 16 28.39 -4.89 10.74
C GLN A 16 28.63 -5.94 11.84
N VAL A 17 27.59 -6.65 12.24
CA VAL A 17 27.77 -7.97 12.83
C VAL A 17 27.43 -9.00 11.75
N CYS A 18 28.28 -9.05 10.72
CA CYS A 18 28.49 -10.28 9.97
C CYS A 18 29.53 -11.07 10.78
N GLN A 19 29.05 -12.04 11.56
CA GLN A 19 29.93 -12.94 12.30
C GLN A 19 30.76 -13.76 11.31
N TYR A 20 32.09 -13.64 11.44
CA TYR A 20 33.08 -14.38 10.69
C TYR A 20 32.93 -15.89 10.95
N ILE A 21 32.67 -16.67 9.91
CA ILE A 21 33.24 -18.02 9.79
C ILE A 21 33.93 -18.09 8.42
N SER A 22 35.25 -18.18 8.48
CA SER A 22 36.16 -18.27 7.35
C SER A 22 36.14 -19.68 6.74
N VAL A 23 35.45 -19.87 5.61
CA VAL A 23 35.81 -20.88 4.60
C VAL A 23 35.35 -20.40 3.21
N TRP A 24 36.25 -20.50 2.24
CA TRP A 24 36.10 -20.12 0.84
C TRP A 24 34.93 -20.80 0.12
N ILE A 25 33.76 -20.15 0.07
CA ILE A 25 32.76 -20.33 -0.99
C ILE A 25 32.23 -18.94 -1.33
N VAL A 26 32.55 -18.44 -2.52
CA VAL A 26 31.98 -17.19 -3.04
C VAL A 26 30.52 -17.45 -3.43
N SER A 27 29.63 -17.50 -2.45
CA SER A 27 28.24 -17.15 -2.67
C SER A 27 28.09 -15.71 -2.22
N GLN A 28 28.06 -14.80 -3.18
CA GLN A 28 27.57 -13.44 -2.94
C GLN A 28 26.18 -13.59 -2.31
N VAL A 29 26.08 -13.33 -1.01
CA VAL A 29 24.80 -13.06 -0.37
C VAL A 29 24.36 -11.70 -0.90
N TYR A 30 23.73 -11.70 -2.08
CA TYR A 30 23.06 -10.54 -2.60
C TYR A 30 21.93 -10.19 -1.62
N CYS A 31 22.18 -9.24 -0.73
CA CYS A 31 21.08 -8.51 -0.12
C CYS A 31 20.30 -7.92 -1.30
N ARG A 32 19.06 -8.37 -1.52
CA ARG A 32 18.22 -7.82 -2.58
C ARG A 32 18.04 -6.34 -2.22
N PHE A 33 18.72 -5.42 -2.88
CA PHE A 33 18.48 -4.00 -2.66
C PHE A 33 17.29 -3.60 -3.53
N CYS A 34 16.30 -2.94 -2.94
CA CYS A 34 15.29 -2.27 -3.73
C CYS A 34 15.96 -1.13 -4.51
N THR A 35 15.64 -0.99 -5.78
CA THR A 35 16.14 0.10 -6.63
C THR A 35 15.37 1.40 -6.45
N TRP A 36 14.41 1.42 -5.52
CA TRP A 36 13.53 2.54 -5.23
C TRP A 36 13.81 3.07 -3.83
N GLU A 37 13.65 4.39 -3.64
CA GLU A 37 13.99 5.08 -2.38
C GLU A 37 12.76 5.44 -1.54
N CYS A 38 11.64 5.72 -2.21
CA CYS A 38 10.38 6.09 -1.57
C CYS A 38 9.22 5.28 -2.12
N MET A 39 8.15 5.20 -1.33
CA MET A 39 6.85 4.64 -1.71
C MET A 39 5.78 5.73 -1.68
N LYS A 40 4.76 5.57 -2.52
CA LYS A 40 3.54 6.37 -2.49
C LYS A 40 2.45 5.59 -1.77
N PHE A 41 2.01 6.09 -0.63
CA PHE A 41 0.79 5.63 0.02
C PHE A 41 -0.38 6.44 -0.57
N THR A 42 -1.28 5.75 -1.26
CA THR A 42 -2.35 6.38 -2.04
C THR A 42 -3.70 6.09 -1.41
N LEU A 43 -4.46 7.15 -1.18
CA LEU A 43 -5.83 7.10 -0.69
C LEU A 43 -6.80 7.60 -1.76
N LEU A 44 -7.97 6.96 -1.78
CA LEU A 44 -9.03 7.18 -2.74
C LEU A 44 -10.30 7.61 -2.03
N TRP A 45 -10.96 8.62 -2.59
CA TRP A 45 -12.30 9.02 -2.18
C TRP A 45 -13.33 8.29 -3.05
N PRO A 46 -14.19 7.42 -2.48
CA PRO A 46 -15.10 6.57 -3.25
C PRO A 46 -16.01 7.32 -4.21
N GLY A 47 -16.59 8.45 -3.76
CA GLY A 47 -17.50 9.25 -4.57
C GLY A 47 -16.84 9.77 -5.84
N SER A 48 -15.65 10.36 -5.72
CA SER A 48 -14.91 10.88 -6.87
C SER A 48 -14.39 9.76 -7.78
N PHE A 49 -13.98 8.62 -7.22
CA PHE A 49 -13.55 7.50 -8.04
C PHE A 49 -14.69 6.98 -8.92
N CYS A 50 -15.86 6.69 -8.33
CA CYS A 50 -16.98 6.14 -9.08
C CYS A 50 -17.51 7.10 -10.16
N THR A 51 -17.50 8.42 -9.94
CA THR A 51 -17.96 9.38 -10.96
C THR A 51 -17.03 9.46 -12.17
N THR A 52 -15.75 9.09 -12.02
CA THR A 52 -14.81 9.07 -13.15
C THR A 52 -14.96 7.85 -14.06
N LEU A 53 -15.61 6.78 -13.60
CA LEU A 53 -15.77 5.53 -14.33
C LEU A 53 -16.99 5.60 -15.26
N LYS A 54 -16.77 6.00 -16.53
CA LYS A 54 -17.86 6.16 -17.51
C LYS A 54 -18.50 4.86 -18.00
N LYS A 55 -17.77 3.74 -17.98
CA LYS A 55 -18.16 2.46 -18.62
C LYS A 55 -18.07 1.25 -17.68
N ILE A 56 -17.63 1.44 -16.44
CA ILE A 56 -17.41 0.36 -15.49
C ILE A 56 -18.37 0.56 -14.33
N GLU A 57 -19.16 -0.47 -14.02
CA GLU A 57 -20.07 -0.42 -12.87
C GLU A 57 -19.28 -0.29 -11.56
N CYS A 58 -19.53 0.81 -10.87
CA CYS A 58 -18.99 1.10 -9.55
C CYS A 58 -20.05 0.85 -8.48
N LEU A 59 -19.65 0.25 -7.37
CA LEU A 59 -20.49 0.04 -6.20
C LEU A 59 -19.73 0.53 -4.97
N ILE A 60 -20.27 1.55 -4.30
CA ILE A 60 -19.77 2.00 -3.00
C ILE A 60 -20.58 1.27 -1.93
N PRO A 61 -19.96 0.36 -1.15
CA PRO A 61 -20.68 -0.30 -0.07
C PRO A 61 -21.16 0.70 0.97
N GLU A 62 -22.33 0.46 1.58
CA GLU A 62 -22.95 1.41 2.51
C GLU A 62 -22.06 1.78 3.70
N TYR A 63 -21.24 0.82 4.17
CA TYR A 63 -20.31 1.00 5.28
C TYR A 63 -19.10 1.88 4.93
N VAL A 64 -18.84 2.15 3.66
CA VAL A 64 -17.72 3.00 3.23
C VAL A 64 -18.17 4.45 3.21
N LYS A 65 -17.75 5.22 4.22
CA LYS A 65 -18.04 6.66 4.37
C LYS A 65 -16.79 7.55 4.33
N THR A 66 -15.61 6.95 4.30
CA THR A 66 -14.31 7.61 4.50
C THR A 66 -13.36 7.34 3.34
N TRP A 67 -12.18 7.96 3.37
CA TRP A 67 -11.11 7.64 2.44
C TRP A 67 -10.63 6.20 2.62
N THR A 68 -10.55 5.46 1.52
CA THR A 68 -10.04 4.09 1.48
C THR A 68 -8.63 4.04 0.92
N ILE A 69 -7.89 2.98 1.28
CA ILE A 69 -6.60 2.70 0.68
C ILE A 69 -6.83 2.33 -0.79
N HIS A 70 -6.02 2.91 -1.66
CA HIS A 70 -5.92 2.49 -3.05
C HIS A 70 -4.68 1.62 -3.25
N GLY A 71 -3.54 2.03 -2.66
CA GLY A 71 -2.24 1.47 -2.99
C GLY A 71 -1.10 1.86 -2.05
N LEU A 72 -0.07 1.03 -1.99
CA LEU A 72 1.25 1.38 -1.45
C LEU A 72 2.34 1.03 -2.46
N TRP A 73 2.85 2.01 -3.17
CA TRP A 73 3.60 1.75 -4.41
C TRP A 73 5.04 2.23 -4.34
N PRO A 74 6.03 1.35 -4.50
CA PRO A 74 7.39 1.77 -4.80
C PRO A 74 7.47 2.78 -5.95
N MET A 75 8.23 3.86 -5.74
CA MET A 75 8.44 4.88 -6.77
C MET A 75 9.47 4.43 -7.79
N SER A 76 9.29 4.86 -9.05
CA SER A 76 10.24 4.63 -10.14
C SER A 76 10.54 3.15 -10.42
N THR A 77 9.65 2.23 -10.00
CA THR A 77 9.71 0.82 -10.37
C THR A 77 8.87 0.57 -11.60
N GLY A 78 9.37 -0.29 -12.50
CA GLY A 78 8.55 -0.91 -13.54
C GLY A 78 7.56 -1.93 -12.94
N ARG A 79 7.08 -2.85 -13.78
CA ARG A 79 6.25 -3.97 -13.30
C ARG A 79 7.10 -4.89 -12.41
N CYS A 80 6.61 -5.19 -11.20
CA CYS A 80 7.25 -6.15 -10.31
C CYS A 80 7.19 -7.58 -10.87
N CYS A 81 8.07 -8.46 -10.36
CA CYS A 81 8.04 -9.88 -10.72
C CYS A 81 6.68 -10.47 -10.31
N GLY A 82 5.91 -11.01 -11.26
CA GLY A 82 4.72 -11.82 -10.97
C GLY A 82 5.05 -13.20 -10.37
N CYS A 83 6.30 -13.39 -9.97
CA CYS A 83 6.93 -14.64 -9.57
C CYS A 83 6.65 -14.97 -8.09
N TRP A 84 6.06 -14.03 -7.35
CA TRP A 84 5.68 -14.21 -5.96
C TRP A 84 4.15 -14.28 -5.84
N PRO A 85 3.57 -15.48 -5.80
CA PRO A 85 2.14 -15.64 -5.67
C PRO A 85 1.63 -15.15 -4.31
N ILE A 86 0.33 -14.88 -4.25
CA ILE A 86 -0.42 -14.57 -3.04
C ILE A 86 -1.69 -15.40 -3.05
N PHE A 87 -2.07 -15.89 -1.87
CA PHE A 87 -3.21 -16.75 -1.61
C PHE A 87 -4.13 -16.12 -0.56
N PRO A 88 -5.42 -16.47 -0.52
CA PRO A 88 -6.34 -15.96 0.50
C PRO A 88 -5.85 -16.21 1.93
N SER A 89 -5.20 -17.34 2.19
CA SER A 89 -4.63 -17.70 3.50
C SER A 89 -3.55 -16.72 3.98
N ASP A 90 -2.84 -16.05 3.07
CA ASP A 90 -1.83 -15.05 3.46
C ASP A 90 -2.47 -13.82 4.13
N LEU A 91 -3.78 -13.59 3.89
CA LEU A 91 -4.51 -12.41 4.32
C LEU A 91 -5.67 -12.73 5.26
N GLU A 92 -5.84 -13.99 5.68
CA GLU A 92 -6.99 -14.44 6.47
C GLU A 92 -7.20 -13.60 7.74
N GLU A 93 -6.14 -13.39 8.51
CA GLU A 93 -6.17 -12.57 9.73
C GLU A 93 -6.41 -11.08 9.45
N LEU A 94 -5.99 -10.59 8.28
CA LEU A 94 -6.11 -9.18 7.90
C LEU A 94 -7.42 -8.87 7.15
N GLN A 95 -8.14 -9.90 6.70
CA GLN A 95 -9.28 -9.77 5.80
C GLN A 95 -10.37 -8.84 6.35
N PRO A 96 -10.76 -8.89 7.65
CA PRO A 96 -11.78 -7.98 8.17
C PRO A 96 -11.38 -6.51 8.04
N GLU A 97 -10.13 -6.20 8.34
CA GLU A 97 -9.63 -4.82 8.30
C GLU A 97 -9.39 -4.35 6.86
N LEU A 98 -8.80 -5.20 6.01
CA LEU A 98 -8.64 -4.93 4.58
C LEU A 98 -9.98 -4.72 3.88
N SER A 99 -11.01 -5.48 4.22
CA SER A 99 -12.33 -5.32 3.62
C SER A 99 -12.96 -3.96 3.96
N ARG A 100 -12.65 -3.42 5.14
CA ARG A 100 -13.15 -2.13 5.60
C ARG A 100 -12.34 -0.96 5.02
N LEU A 101 -11.01 -1.08 5.06
CA LEU A 101 -10.10 0.02 4.75
C LEU A 101 -9.56 0.01 3.32
N TRP A 102 -9.54 -1.14 2.66
CA TRP A 102 -9.04 -1.31 1.30
C TRP A 102 -10.01 -2.11 0.39
N PRO A 103 -11.33 -1.79 0.37
CA PRO A 103 -12.26 -2.47 -0.51
C PRO A 103 -12.00 -2.13 -1.98
N THR A 104 -12.39 -3.02 -2.88
CA THR A 104 -12.63 -2.63 -4.26
C THR A 104 -14.00 -1.97 -4.40
N LEU A 105 -14.08 -0.97 -5.29
CA LEU A 105 -15.34 -0.32 -5.64
C LEU A 105 -15.85 -0.78 -7.02
N LEU A 106 -15.13 -1.68 -7.69
CA LEU A 106 -15.54 -2.23 -8.97
C LEU A 106 -16.45 -3.43 -8.74
N LYS A 107 -17.70 -3.37 -9.20
CA LYS A 107 -18.68 -4.44 -8.99
C LYS A 107 -18.25 -5.77 -9.62
N SER A 108 -17.51 -5.71 -10.73
CA SER A 108 -17.00 -6.88 -11.44
C SER A 108 -15.78 -7.53 -10.78
N LYS A 109 -15.27 -6.98 -9.67
CA LYS A 109 -14.03 -7.43 -9.05
C LYS A 109 -14.26 -7.78 -7.58
N SER A 110 -13.65 -8.87 -7.12
CA SER A 110 -13.60 -9.18 -5.69
C SER A 110 -12.48 -8.40 -5.00
N ASN A 111 -12.63 -8.18 -3.70
CA ASN A 111 -11.59 -7.61 -2.84
C ASN A 111 -10.25 -8.36 -3.00
N PHE A 112 -10.26 -9.68 -2.89
CA PHE A 112 -9.03 -10.47 -3.02
C PHE A 112 -8.39 -10.35 -4.41
N THR A 113 -9.18 -10.35 -5.49
CA THR A 113 -8.65 -10.13 -6.84
C THR A 113 -8.01 -8.74 -6.96
N PHE A 114 -8.56 -7.73 -6.29
CA PHE A 114 -7.96 -6.40 -6.24
C PHE A 114 -6.64 -6.40 -5.46
N TRP A 115 -6.60 -6.97 -4.26
CA TRP A 115 -5.37 -7.07 -3.46
C TRP A 115 -4.29 -7.88 -4.15
N LYS A 116 -4.66 -8.98 -4.83
CA LYS A 116 -3.74 -9.76 -5.65
C LYS A 116 -3.09 -8.94 -6.74
N ASP A 117 -3.85 -8.11 -7.45
CA ASP A 117 -3.30 -7.23 -8.47
C ASP A 117 -2.36 -6.17 -7.88
N GLU A 118 -2.71 -5.58 -6.74
CA GLU A 118 -1.85 -4.61 -6.03
C GLU A 118 -0.54 -5.26 -5.57
N TRP A 119 -0.60 -6.47 -5.04
CA TRP A 119 0.58 -7.24 -4.64
C TRP A 119 1.49 -7.54 -5.84
N ILE A 120 0.93 -8.10 -6.91
CA ILE A 120 1.70 -8.52 -8.10
C ILE A 120 2.31 -7.31 -8.81
N LYS A 121 1.58 -6.18 -8.89
CA LYS A 121 2.04 -4.99 -9.60
C LYS A 121 3.00 -4.13 -8.78
N HIS A 122 2.87 -4.12 -7.45
CA HIS A 122 3.55 -3.17 -6.57
C HIS A 122 4.19 -3.83 -5.35
N GLY A 123 3.42 -4.59 -4.58
CA GLY A 123 3.87 -5.12 -3.29
C GLY A 123 5.07 -6.06 -3.39
N SER A 124 5.16 -6.90 -4.43
CA SER A 124 6.28 -7.82 -4.60
C SER A 124 7.63 -7.12 -4.86
N CYS A 125 7.63 -5.87 -5.33
CA CYS A 125 8.84 -5.04 -5.40
C CYS A 125 9.32 -4.54 -4.03
N ALA A 126 8.45 -4.57 -3.01
CA ALA A 126 8.81 -4.17 -1.65
C ALA A 126 9.45 -5.30 -0.84
N GLY A 127 9.61 -6.47 -1.45
CA GLY A 127 10.13 -7.68 -0.81
C GLY A 127 11.53 -7.56 -0.22
N CYS A 128 12.33 -6.58 -0.64
CA CYS A 128 13.64 -6.32 -0.05
C CYS A 128 13.57 -5.69 1.34
N VAL A 129 12.45 -5.03 1.68
CA VAL A 129 12.35 -4.21 2.88
C VAL A 129 11.90 -5.10 4.02
N GLU A 130 12.68 -5.12 5.08
CA GLU A 130 12.27 -5.79 6.31
C GLU A 130 10.94 -5.21 6.80
N GLY A 131 9.96 -6.09 7.04
CA GLY A 131 8.60 -5.67 7.40
C GLY A 131 7.64 -5.50 6.21
N MET A 132 8.11 -5.65 4.98
CA MET A 132 7.27 -5.79 3.77
C MET A 132 7.68 -6.99 2.90
N ASN A 133 8.55 -7.85 3.44
CA ASN A 133 9.08 -9.06 2.82
C ASN A 133 8.12 -10.26 2.82
N SER A 134 6.81 -10.02 2.76
CA SER A 134 5.77 -11.02 2.48
C SER A 134 4.45 -10.32 2.13
N PRO A 135 3.47 -11.00 1.49
CA PRO A 135 2.14 -10.43 1.27
C PRO A 135 1.50 -9.91 2.58
N THR A 136 1.43 -10.76 3.61
CA THR A 136 0.86 -10.40 4.92
C THR A 136 1.51 -9.14 5.50
N ARG A 137 2.86 -9.07 5.48
CA ARG A 137 3.63 -7.96 6.04
C ARG A 137 3.41 -6.65 5.27
N TYR A 138 3.34 -6.72 3.94
CA TYR A 138 3.05 -5.57 3.09
C TYR A 138 1.64 -4.99 3.33
N PHE A 139 0.63 -5.85 3.38
CA PHE A 139 -0.74 -5.41 3.66
C PHE A 139 -0.90 -4.90 5.09
N GLN A 140 -0.28 -5.56 6.07
CA GLN A 140 -0.26 -5.10 7.46
C GLN A 140 0.42 -3.72 7.58
N THR A 141 1.53 -3.49 6.87
CA THR A 141 2.18 -2.18 6.82
C THR A 141 1.28 -1.11 6.22
N SER A 142 0.56 -1.44 5.16
CA SER A 142 -0.39 -0.51 4.53
C SER A 142 -1.55 -0.13 5.47
N LEU A 143 -2.06 -1.09 6.25
CA LEU A 143 -3.07 -0.84 7.29
C LEU A 143 -2.51 0.06 8.41
N LYS A 144 -1.28 -0.19 8.86
CA LYS A 144 -0.60 0.69 9.85
C LYS A 144 -0.43 2.11 9.32
N LEU A 145 -0.05 2.29 8.05
CA LEU A 145 0.04 3.60 7.42
C LEU A 145 -1.32 4.29 7.35
N ARG A 146 -2.39 3.55 7.07
CA ARG A 146 -3.77 4.08 7.08
C ARG A 146 -4.21 4.56 8.45
N ALA A 147 -3.82 3.87 9.51
CA ALA A 147 -4.10 4.27 10.89
C ALA A 147 -3.23 5.47 11.32
N HIS A 148 -1.98 5.53 10.86
CA HIS A 148 -1.06 6.61 11.19
C HIS A 148 -1.43 7.93 10.51
N PHE A 149 -1.79 7.87 9.22
CA PHE A 149 -2.23 9.04 8.45
C PHE A 149 -3.76 9.14 8.44
N ASP A 150 -4.32 9.64 9.55
CA ASP A 150 -5.76 9.84 9.71
C ASP A 150 -6.25 11.08 8.94
N ILE A 151 -6.43 10.88 7.63
CA ILE A 151 -6.86 11.93 6.72
C ILE A 151 -8.30 12.36 6.94
N ASP A 152 -9.16 11.47 7.43
CA ASP A 152 -10.56 11.80 7.68
C ASP A 152 -10.63 12.82 8.81
N ARG A 153 -9.89 12.57 9.89
CA ARG A 153 -9.77 13.51 11.00
C ARG A 153 -9.10 14.81 10.57
N ALA A 154 -8.00 14.75 9.82
CA ALA A 154 -7.31 15.95 9.37
C ALA A 154 -8.22 16.87 8.52
N LEU A 155 -9.06 16.30 7.65
CA LEU A 155 -10.03 17.06 6.87
C LEU A 155 -11.17 17.59 7.73
N GLN A 156 -11.68 16.77 8.65
CA GLN A 156 -12.73 17.17 9.60
C GLN A 156 -12.29 18.34 10.49
N ASP A 157 -11.09 18.26 11.07
CA ASP A 157 -10.51 19.31 11.91
C ASP A 157 -10.33 20.62 11.13
N ALA A 158 -10.16 20.55 9.80
CA ALA A 158 -10.11 21.69 8.89
C ALA A 158 -11.50 22.17 8.42
N GLY A 159 -12.60 21.57 8.89
CA GLY A 159 -13.97 21.88 8.44
C GLY A 159 -14.26 21.48 7.00
N ILE A 160 -13.49 20.52 6.47
CA ILE A 160 -13.65 19.94 5.14
C ILE A 160 -14.41 18.62 5.26
N GLU A 161 -15.69 18.70 4.96
CA GLU A 161 -16.61 17.56 4.97
C GLU A 161 -17.15 17.28 3.57
N PRO A 162 -17.52 16.02 3.26
CA PRO A 162 -18.19 15.67 2.02
C PRO A 162 -19.46 16.51 1.82
N SER A 163 -19.59 17.16 0.67
CA SER A 163 -20.76 17.99 0.35
C SER A 163 -21.05 17.98 -1.15
N CYS A 164 -22.33 18.01 -1.50
CA CYS A 164 -22.78 18.24 -2.88
C CYS A 164 -22.88 19.73 -3.23
N ASN A 165 -22.88 20.61 -2.21
CA ASN A 165 -23.25 22.03 -2.37
C ASN A 165 -22.12 22.99 -1.96
N LYS A 166 -21.02 22.47 -1.40
CA LYS A 166 -19.87 23.25 -0.93
C LYS A 166 -18.64 22.83 -1.71
N SER A 167 -17.96 23.81 -2.32
CA SER A 167 -16.65 23.63 -2.94
C SER A 167 -15.54 24.05 -1.99
N TYR A 168 -14.35 23.49 -2.20
CA TYR A 168 -13.13 23.83 -1.45
C TYR A 168 -12.03 24.21 -2.45
N THR A 169 -11.21 25.19 -2.09
CA THR A 169 -10.06 25.60 -2.91
C THR A 169 -8.85 24.73 -2.60
N VAL A 170 -8.17 24.27 -3.63
CA VAL A 170 -6.86 23.61 -3.52
C VAL A 170 -5.79 24.67 -3.70
N LEU A 171 -4.88 24.78 -2.73
CA LEU A 171 -3.72 25.69 -2.78
C LEU A 171 -2.57 25.08 -3.59
#